data_AF-A0A7V1NAV9-F1
#
_entry.id   AF-A0A7V1NAV9-F1
#
_cell.length_a   1.000
_cell.length_b   1.000
_cell.length_c   1.000
_cell.angle_alpha   90.00
_cell.angle_beta   90.00
_cell.angle_gamma   90.00
#
_symmetry.space_group_name_H-M   'P 1'
#
loop_
_entity.id
_entity.type
_entity.pdbx_description
1 polymer ?
#
loop_
_entity_poly.entity_id
_entity_poly.type
_entity_poly.pdbx_seq_one_letter_code
_entity_poly.pdbx_strand_id
1 'polypeptide(L)'
;MKHVPIPGAARSRWPTLDGLMPPRRSRANPPTGNAGTPVPGTLRDFCLRILECGDLETKLCPPSAPTTAGLADPEGIEAIFVEAPMRAPGLRMRGGRGRLPRPGELSQPANRRRCLARFAHHELMAVELFAWALLRWPDLPRALRRGWLSALIDEQRHCRLYLERLRAQGGDFETDDHSDYFWRQAPAIAASPAGPRAFLAAMGLTLEQANLDFTLTYRDGFAAAGDAETAQVCQRVHDEEIAHVALAAHWIRRLEPEGKSSPRRESTDLECYLESVPFPLGPARAKGRRFDVSARRRAGLSAPFIEAIRQARSSQEQRPRRDPSSTSPPIGVPDPLPGRGHPTRTDP
;
A
#
# COMPACT_ATOMS: atom_id res chain seq x y z
N MET A 1 -40.29 -40.81 25.87
CA MET A 1 -39.66 -39.55 25.40
C MET A 1 -38.15 -39.74 25.46
N LYS A 2 -37.49 -39.74 24.31
CA LYS A 2 -36.06 -40.09 24.17
C LYS A 2 -35.20 -38.83 24.27
N HIS A 3 -34.21 -38.84 25.17
CA HIS A 3 -33.13 -37.85 25.20
C HIS A 3 -32.22 -38.06 23.98
N VAL A 4 -31.98 -36.99 23.21
CA VAL A 4 -31.01 -36.96 22.12
C VAL A 4 -29.76 -36.21 22.60
N PRO A 5 -28.55 -36.78 22.52
CA PRO A 5 -27.32 -36.08 22.87
C PRO A 5 -26.83 -35.19 21.72
N ILE A 6 -26.30 -34.01 22.06
CA ILE A 6 -25.68 -33.06 21.14
C ILE A 6 -24.27 -33.57 20.77
N PRO A 7 -23.93 -33.81 19.50
CA PRO A 7 -22.59 -34.24 19.11
C PRO A 7 -21.57 -33.11 19.24
N GLY A 8 -20.40 -33.45 19.80
CA GLY A 8 -19.32 -32.53 20.09
C GLY A 8 -18.70 -31.85 18.86
N ALA A 9 -18.29 -30.60 19.06
CA ALA A 9 -17.49 -29.83 18.12
C ALA A 9 -16.18 -30.57 17.82
N ALA A 10 -16.07 -31.09 16.59
CA ALA A 10 -14.82 -31.58 16.04
C ALA A 10 -13.81 -30.42 16.04
N ARG A 11 -12.75 -30.56 16.83
CA ARG A 11 -11.56 -29.69 16.75
C ARG A 11 -10.95 -29.89 15.36
N SER A 12 -11.29 -29.00 14.44
CA SER A 12 -10.62 -28.87 13.14
C SER A 12 -9.15 -28.54 13.40
N ARG A 13 -8.28 -29.56 13.27
CA ARG A 13 -6.83 -29.39 13.24
C ARG A 13 -6.49 -28.67 11.94
N TRP A 14 -6.16 -27.39 12.05
CA TRP A 14 -5.47 -26.66 10.99
C TRP A 14 -4.10 -27.31 10.74
N PRO A 15 -3.67 -27.48 9.49
CA PRO A 15 -2.26 -27.77 9.20
C PRO A 15 -1.39 -26.59 9.67
N THR A 16 -0.22 -26.89 10.21
CA THR A 16 0.72 -25.93 10.78
C THR A 16 1.13 -24.84 9.78
N LEU A 17 1.28 -23.61 10.28
CA LEU A 17 1.64 -22.39 9.54
C LEU A 17 3.01 -22.42 8.82
N ASP A 18 3.72 -23.54 8.84
CA ASP A 18 5.03 -23.70 8.18
C ASP A 18 4.94 -23.69 6.65
N GLY A 19 3.76 -23.97 6.07
CA GLY A 19 3.56 -24.06 4.62
C GLY A 19 3.38 -22.72 3.88
N LEU A 20 3.33 -21.59 4.60
CA LEU A 20 3.26 -20.24 4.01
C LEU A 20 4.58 -19.46 4.14
N MET A 21 5.66 -20.11 4.61
CA MET A 21 6.98 -19.51 4.68
C MET A 21 7.78 -19.77 3.40
N PRO A 22 8.49 -18.77 2.85
CA PRO A 22 9.39 -18.98 1.72
C PRO A 22 10.56 -19.91 2.12
N PRO A 23 11.17 -20.65 1.17
CA PRO A 23 12.23 -21.62 1.46
C PRO A 23 13.46 -20.98 2.12
N ARG A 24 14.09 -21.71 3.05
CA ARG A 24 15.31 -21.31 3.77
C ARG A 24 16.44 -20.98 2.77
N ARG A 25 16.94 -19.74 2.78
CA ARG A 25 18.07 -19.29 1.96
C ARG A 25 19.42 -19.76 2.54
N SER A 26 20.37 -20.09 1.67
CA SER A 26 21.74 -20.47 2.06
C SER A 26 22.50 -19.30 2.69
N ARG A 27 23.32 -19.62 3.69
CA ARG A 27 24.19 -18.69 4.42
C ARG A 27 25.18 -18.04 3.46
N ALA A 28 25.16 -16.71 3.36
CA ALA A 28 26.29 -15.92 2.89
C ALA A 28 26.99 -15.32 4.12
N ASN A 29 28.33 -15.31 4.11
CA ASN A 29 29.14 -14.77 5.20
C ASN A 29 28.96 -13.24 5.31
N PRO A 30 28.98 -12.67 6.53
CA PRO A 30 28.86 -11.23 6.72
C PRO A 30 30.17 -10.52 6.31
N PRO A 31 30.10 -9.34 5.68
CA PRO A 31 31.27 -8.49 5.49
C PRO A 31 31.64 -7.82 6.82
N THR A 32 32.94 -7.73 7.09
CA THR A 32 33.52 -7.08 8.25
C THR A 32 33.70 -5.58 8.03
N GLY A 33 33.07 -4.78 8.89
CA GLY A 33 33.51 -3.42 9.28
C GLY A 33 32.79 -2.24 8.63
N ASN A 34 32.06 -1.45 9.44
CA ASN A 34 32.40 -0.05 9.77
C ASN A 34 31.52 0.43 10.95
N ALA A 35 31.97 1.45 11.70
CA ALA A 35 31.43 1.95 12.97
C ALA A 35 29.87 2.04 13.00
N GLY A 36 29.24 1.13 13.74
CA GLY A 36 27.82 0.83 13.62
C GLY A 36 26.90 1.80 14.38
N THR A 37 25.92 2.34 13.66
CA THR A 37 24.67 2.84 14.28
C THR A 37 24.10 1.74 15.19
N PRO A 38 23.64 2.05 16.42
CA PRO A 38 23.15 1.05 17.34
C PRO A 38 22.06 0.22 16.65
N VAL A 39 22.27 -1.08 16.73
CA VAL A 39 21.42 -2.09 16.16
C VAL A 39 20.09 -2.08 16.93
N PRO A 40 18.92 -1.96 16.28
CA PRO A 40 17.65 -1.90 16.98
C PRO A 40 17.41 -3.18 17.80
N GLY A 41 17.23 -3.02 19.12
CA GLY A 41 17.00 -4.14 20.04
C GLY A 41 15.55 -4.63 20.05
N THR A 42 14.60 -3.80 19.59
CA THR A 42 13.16 -4.08 19.60
C THR A 42 12.50 -3.76 18.27
N LEU A 43 11.28 -4.29 18.05
CA LEU A 43 10.44 -3.96 16.90
C LEU A 43 10.11 -2.46 16.84
N ARG A 44 9.83 -1.87 18.01
CA ARG A 44 9.56 -0.43 18.14
C ARG A 44 10.76 0.39 17.67
N ASP A 45 11.95 0.11 18.17
CA ASP A 45 13.17 0.86 17.81
C ASP A 45 13.48 0.73 16.31
N PHE A 46 13.23 -0.44 15.74
CA PHE A 46 13.42 -0.67 14.31
C PHE A 46 12.46 0.19 13.47
N CYS A 47 11.18 0.21 13.83
CA CYS A 47 10.19 1.04 13.13
C CYS A 47 10.44 2.54 13.32
N LEU A 48 10.81 2.98 14.52
CA LEU A 48 11.20 4.38 14.77
C LEU A 48 12.42 4.77 13.95
N ARG A 49 13.46 3.92 13.90
CA ARG A 49 14.64 4.15 13.05
C ARG A 49 14.27 4.36 11.58
N ILE A 50 13.34 3.58 11.03
CA ILE A 50 12.85 3.78 9.65
C ILE A 50 12.15 5.13 9.47
N LEU A 51 11.35 5.55 10.45
CA LEU A 51 10.53 6.75 10.33
C LEU A 51 11.28 8.03 10.71
N GLU A 52 12.25 7.99 11.61
CA GLU A 52 12.95 9.16 12.14
C GLU A 52 14.27 9.45 11.43
N CYS A 53 14.88 8.45 10.78
CA CYS A 53 16.05 8.66 9.93
C CYS A 53 15.63 9.06 8.51
N GLY A 54 16.33 10.03 7.93
CA GLY A 54 16.03 10.53 6.58
C GLY A 54 16.67 9.73 5.45
N ASP A 55 17.84 9.12 5.69
CA ASP A 55 18.65 8.47 4.66
C ASP A 55 18.09 7.12 4.20
N LEU A 56 18.27 6.82 2.92
CA LEU A 56 17.79 5.58 2.32
C LEU A 56 18.48 4.34 2.88
N GLU A 57 19.77 4.44 3.17
CA GLU A 57 20.55 3.30 3.67
C GLU A 57 19.95 2.78 4.97
N THR A 58 19.67 3.67 5.91
CA THR A 58 19.04 3.33 7.19
C THR A 58 17.62 2.80 7.00
N LYS A 59 16.79 3.46 6.17
CA LYS A 59 15.41 3.01 5.91
C LYS A 59 15.35 1.62 5.27
N LEU A 60 16.35 1.25 4.48
CA LEU A 60 16.40 -0.02 3.74
C LEU A 60 17.26 -1.09 4.42
N CYS A 61 17.86 -0.77 5.57
CA CYS A 61 18.62 -1.72 6.36
C CYS A 61 17.64 -2.70 7.04
N PRO A 62 17.71 -4.01 6.74
CA PRO A 62 16.89 -5.00 7.43
C PRO A 62 17.29 -5.12 8.90
N PRO A 63 16.43 -5.67 9.76
CA PRO A 63 16.81 -5.92 11.14
C PRO A 63 17.97 -6.94 11.20
N SER A 64 18.88 -6.71 12.13
CA SER A 64 20.12 -7.49 12.36
C SER A 64 19.91 -8.86 13.02
N ALA A 65 18.79 -9.08 13.72
CA ALA A 65 18.50 -10.33 14.40
C ALA A 65 18.09 -11.42 13.39
N PRO A 66 18.54 -12.68 13.56
CA PRO A 66 18.21 -13.77 12.65
C PRO A 66 16.69 -13.98 12.61
N THR A 67 16.10 -13.65 11.47
CA THR A 67 14.65 -13.63 11.28
C THR A 67 14.08 -15.05 11.23
N THR A 68 13.25 -15.34 12.23
CA THR A 68 12.14 -16.32 12.28
C THR A 68 11.42 -16.21 13.63
N ALA A 69 12.13 -15.75 14.68
CA ALA A 69 11.59 -15.56 16.03
C ALA A 69 11.01 -14.14 16.32
N GLY A 70 11.22 -13.16 15.42
CA GLY A 70 10.77 -11.77 15.59
C GLY A 70 11.75 -10.92 16.41
N LEU A 71 11.85 -9.62 16.07
CA LEU A 71 12.39 -8.65 17.01
C LEU A 71 11.55 -8.70 18.29
N ALA A 72 12.17 -8.47 19.46
CA ALA A 72 11.42 -8.39 20.71
C ALA A 72 10.28 -7.37 20.56
N ASP A 73 9.07 -7.79 20.92
CA ASP A 73 7.85 -7.00 20.91
C ASP A 73 7.35 -6.94 22.36
N PRO A 74 7.86 -5.99 23.17
CA PRO A 74 7.49 -5.88 24.57
C PRO A 74 5.97 -5.77 24.76
N GLU A 75 5.44 -6.46 25.77
CA GLU A 75 4.03 -6.32 26.14
C GLU A 75 3.77 -4.96 26.81
N GLY A 76 2.55 -4.43 26.70
CA GLY A 76 2.17 -3.16 27.33
C GLY A 76 2.78 -1.92 26.68
N ILE A 77 3.16 -2.02 25.42
CA ILE A 77 3.68 -0.91 24.60
C ILE A 77 2.54 0.04 24.23
N GLU A 78 2.65 1.32 24.62
CA GLU A 78 1.75 2.35 24.13
C GLU A 78 1.89 2.58 22.62
N ALA A 79 0.77 2.93 21.98
CA ALA A 79 0.72 3.30 20.58
C ALA A 79 1.49 4.60 20.34
N ILE A 80 2.33 4.62 19.30
CA ILE A 80 3.07 5.82 18.89
C ILE A 80 2.43 6.40 17.63
N PHE A 81 2.29 7.72 17.64
CA PHE A 81 1.68 8.49 16.57
C PHE A 81 2.78 9.25 15.83
N VAL A 82 3.07 8.81 14.60
CA VAL A 82 4.00 9.51 13.71
C VAL A 82 3.18 10.16 12.60
N GLU A 83 3.28 11.48 12.48
CA GLU A 83 2.54 12.25 11.47
C GLU A 83 3.10 12.03 10.05
N ALA A 84 4.43 12.04 9.93
CA ALA A 84 5.15 11.82 8.69
C ALA A 84 6.56 11.29 8.98
N PRO A 85 7.16 10.52 8.06
CA PRO A 85 8.53 10.06 8.20
C PRO A 85 9.51 11.17 7.80
N MET A 86 10.67 11.16 8.43
CA MET A 86 11.81 11.96 8.07
C MET A 86 12.25 11.66 6.63
N ARG A 87 12.62 12.71 5.91
CA ARG A 87 13.10 12.66 4.53
C ARG A 87 14.55 13.10 4.47
N ALA A 88 15.36 12.48 3.61
CA ALA A 88 16.70 12.99 3.32
C ALA A 88 16.59 14.41 2.73
N PRO A 89 17.55 15.32 2.99
CA PRO A 89 17.52 16.69 2.47
C PRO A 89 17.38 16.77 0.94
N GLY A 90 17.91 15.78 0.21
CA GLY A 90 17.80 15.70 -1.25
C GLY A 90 16.39 15.28 -1.72
N LEU A 91 15.67 14.49 -0.93
CA LEU A 91 14.42 13.85 -1.35
C LEU A 91 13.24 14.83 -1.35
N ARG A 92 12.93 15.39 -2.52
CA ARG A 92 11.87 16.39 -2.68
C ARG A 92 10.51 15.73 -2.83
N MET A 93 9.58 16.00 -1.93
CA MET A 93 8.19 15.53 -2.04
C MET A 93 7.31 16.65 -2.60
N ARG A 94 6.69 16.45 -3.77
CA ARG A 94 5.78 17.42 -4.38
C ARG A 94 4.37 16.87 -4.53
N GLY A 95 3.39 17.72 -4.24
CA GLY A 95 1.97 17.44 -4.45
C GLY A 95 1.64 17.39 -5.94
N GLY A 96 1.50 16.18 -6.49
CA GLY A 96 1.12 15.96 -7.88
C GLY A 96 2.34 15.76 -8.77
N ARG A 97 2.54 14.51 -9.21
CA ARG A 97 3.55 14.18 -10.20
C ARG A 97 2.93 13.98 -11.56
N GLY A 98 3.72 14.28 -12.59
CA GLY A 98 3.40 13.93 -13.97
C GLY A 98 3.03 12.45 -14.10
N ARG A 99 2.19 12.16 -15.10
CA ARG A 99 1.71 10.81 -15.42
C ARG A 99 2.90 9.85 -15.48
N LEU A 100 2.76 8.69 -14.86
CA LEU A 100 3.69 7.57 -15.03
C LEU A 100 3.81 7.25 -16.54
N PRO A 101 5.02 7.13 -17.10
CA PRO A 101 5.17 6.72 -18.50
C PRO A 101 4.40 5.42 -18.78
N ARG A 102 3.68 5.39 -19.89
CA ARG A 102 2.94 4.21 -20.34
C ARG A 102 3.92 3.14 -20.82
N PRO A 103 3.56 1.85 -20.80
CA PRO A 103 4.41 0.77 -21.29
C PRO A 103 5.01 1.01 -22.69
N GLY A 104 4.22 1.55 -23.63
CA GLY A 104 4.71 1.87 -24.99
C GLY A 104 5.69 3.05 -25.06
N GLU A 105 5.83 3.83 -23.98
CA GLU A 105 6.77 4.97 -23.89
C GLU A 105 8.14 4.52 -23.32
N LEU A 106 8.30 3.25 -22.94
CA LEU A 106 9.51 2.72 -22.28
C LEU A 106 10.69 2.45 -23.22
N SER A 107 10.49 2.54 -24.54
CA SER A 107 11.61 2.55 -25.49
C SER A 107 12.57 3.72 -25.24
N GLN A 108 12.08 4.80 -24.62
CA GLN A 108 12.89 5.94 -24.23
C GLN A 108 13.60 5.69 -22.89
N PRO A 109 14.95 5.73 -22.81
CA PRO A 109 15.71 5.49 -21.58
C PRO A 109 15.31 6.41 -20.41
N ALA A 110 14.98 7.66 -20.68
CA ALA A 110 14.50 8.60 -19.65
C ALA A 110 13.18 8.14 -19.01
N ASN A 111 12.28 7.52 -19.78
CA ASN A 111 11.01 7.02 -19.26
C ASN A 111 11.18 5.75 -18.42
N ARG A 112 12.15 4.89 -18.75
CA ARG A 112 12.52 3.74 -17.92
C ARG A 112 13.02 4.18 -16.55
N ARG A 113 13.98 5.12 -16.51
CA ARG A 113 14.47 5.73 -15.26
C ARG A 113 13.34 6.32 -14.42
N ARG A 114 12.45 7.13 -15.03
CA ARG A 114 11.29 7.71 -14.34
C ARG A 114 10.33 6.66 -13.76
N CYS A 115 10.15 5.52 -14.43
CA CYS A 115 9.34 4.41 -13.89
C CYS A 115 10.06 3.74 -12.72
N LEU A 116 11.33 3.41 -12.86
CA LEU A 116 12.15 2.78 -11.82
C LEU A 116 12.21 3.64 -10.55
N ALA A 117 12.44 4.95 -10.69
CA ALA A 117 12.39 5.88 -9.58
C ALA A 117 11.01 5.92 -8.91
N ARG A 118 9.93 5.86 -9.69
CA ARG A 118 8.57 5.78 -9.13
C ARG A 118 8.35 4.48 -8.36
N PHE A 119 8.80 3.35 -8.88
CA PHE A 119 8.60 2.04 -8.27
C PHE A 119 9.38 1.94 -6.97
N ALA A 120 10.68 2.27 -7.00
CA ALA A 120 11.49 2.38 -5.79
C ALA A 120 10.83 3.28 -4.73
N HIS A 121 10.22 4.38 -5.15
CA HIS A 121 9.54 5.30 -4.23
C HIS A 121 8.24 4.72 -3.65
N HIS A 122 7.49 3.94 -4.43
CA HIS A 122 6.31 3.24 -3.91
C HIS A 122 6.72 2.20 -2.86
N GLU A 123 7.77 1.42 -3.12
CA GLU A 123 8.27 0.44 -2.13
C GLU A 123 8.79 1.13 -0.87
N LEU A 124 9.49 2.26 -1.02
CA LEU A 124 9.92 3.06 0.14
C LEU A 124 8.71 3.53 0.98
N MET A 125 7.65 4.02 0.34
CA MET A 125 6.43 4.40 1.07
C MET A 125 5.77 3.19 1.76
N ALA A 126 5.81 2.00 1.14
CA ALA A 126 5.27 0.78 1.74
C ALA A 126 6.08 0.36 2.98
N VAL A 127 7.42 0.37 2.91
CA VAL A 127 8.32 0.17 4.07
C VAL A 127 7.91 1.07 5.24
N GLU A 128 7.76 2.37 4.97
CA GLU A 128 7.44 3.36 5.98
C GLU A 128 6.02 3.18 6.53
N LEU A 129 5.04 2.83 5.70
CA LEU A 129 3.66 2.65 6.14
C LEU A 129 3.47 1.37 6.96
N PHE A 130 4.18 0.29 6.65
CA PHE A 130 4.20 -0.89 7.54
C PHE A 130 4.87 -0.58 8.88
N ALA A 131 5.99 0.17 8.88
CA ALA A 131 6.63 0.61 10.12
C ALA A 131 5.69 1.48 10.96
N TRP A 132 4.99 2.41 10.32
CA TRP A 132 3.98 3.26 10.92
C TRP A 132 2.84 2.45 11.54
N ALA A 133 2.29 1.47 10.82
CA ALA A 133 1.20 0.64 11.31
C ALA A 133 1.62 -0.23 12.52
N LEU A 134 2.85 -0.73 12.52
CA LEU A 134 3.42 -1.50 13.63
C LEU A 134 3.59 -0.68 14.91
N LEU A 135 3.86 0.63 14.80
CA LEU A 135 3.89 1.56 15.93
C LEU A 135 2.49 1.99 16.38
N ARG A 136 1.57 2.13 15.43
CA ARG A 136 0.21 2.66 15.66
C ARG A 136 -0.67 1.67 16.41
N TRP A 137 -0.53 0.37 16.13
CA TRP A 137 -1.36 -0.68 16.73
C TRP A 137 -0.50 -1.77 17.40
N PRO A 138 0.06 -1.49 18.58
CA PRO A 138 0.91 -2.42 19.32
C PRO A 138 0.15 -3.66 19.82
N ASP A 139 -1.14 -3.54 20.14
CA ASP A 139 -1.95 -4.61 20.72
C ASP A 139 -2.51 -5.62 19.71
N LEU A 140 -2.12 -5.51 18.43
CA LEU A 140 -2.54 -6.46 17.40
C LEU A 140 -2.01 -7.87 17.69
N PRO A 141 -2.71 -8.91 17.21
CA PRO A 141 -2.23 -10.29 17.34
C PRO A 141 -0.78 -10.42 16.85
N ARG A 142 0.09 -11.05 17.67
CA ARG A 142 1.52 -11.24 17.35
C ARG A 142 1.77 -11.83 15.96
N ALA A 143 0.87 -12.71 15.49
CA ALA A 143 0.94 -13.28 14.15
C ALA A 143 0.75 -12.23 13.03
N LEU A 144 -0.17 -11.27 13.21
CA LEU A 144 -0.35 -10.16 12.27
C LEU A 144 0.86 -9.23 12.29
N ARG A 145 1.33 -8.86 13.48
CA ARG A 145 2.52 -7.98 13.63
C ARG A 145 3.76 -8.60 12.97
N ARG A 146 4.00 -9.90 13.15
CA ARG A 146 5.06 -10.62 12.41
C ARG A 146 4.84 -10.63 10.90
N GLY A 147 3.59 -10.77 10.45
CA GLY A 147 3.24 -10.67 9.03
C GLY A 147 3.59 -9.31 8.43
N TRP A 148 3.23 -8.22 9.11
CA TRP A 148 3.58 -6.86 8.68
C TRP A 148 5.08 -6.59 8.71
N LEU A 149 5.81 -7.11 9.71
CA LEU A 149 7.27 -7.04 9.70
C LEU A 149 7.88 -7.80 8.51
N SER A 150 7.34 -8.97 8.17
CA SER A 150 7.78 -9.71 6.99
C SER A 150 7.52 -8.93 5.70
N ALA A 151 6.33 -8.36 5.54
CA ALA A 151 5.99 -7.53 4.38
C ALA A 151 6.93 -6.32 4.27
N LEU A 152 7.16 -5.59 5.37
CA LEU A 152 8.12 -4.49 5.43
C LEU A 152 9.52 -4.89 4.92
N ILE A 153 10.04 -6.05 5.35
CA ILE A 153 11.36 -6.55 4.93
C ILE A 153 11.37 -6.91 3.45
N ASP A 154 10.26 -7.42 2.93
CA ASP A 154 10.08 -7.65 1.49
C ASP A 154 10.12 -6.33 0.73
N GLU A 155 9.44 -5.28 1.21
CA GLU A 155 9.49 -3.95 0.56
C GLU A 155 10.86 -3.30 0.61
N GLN A 156 11.62 -3.48 1.70
CA GLN A 156 13.01 -3.03 1.74
C GLN A 156 13.84 -3.71 0.66
N ARG A 157 13.55 -4.98 0.35
CA ARG A 157 14.22 -5.72 -0.73
C ARG A 157 13.73 -5.28 -2.10
N HIS A 158 12.42 -5.12 -2.31
CA HIS A 158 11.84 -4.64 -3.56
C HIS A 158 12.38 -3.24 -3.92
N CYS A 159 12.43 -2.33 -2.94
CA CYS A 159 12.98 -1.00 -3.12
C CYS A 159 14.45 -1.07 -3.59
N ARG A 160 15.28 -1.88 -2.93
CA ARG A 160 16.68 -2.07 -3.33
C ARG A 160 16.82 -2.60 -4.76
N LEU A 161 16.01 -3.57 -5.16
CA LEU A 161 16.02 -4.10 -6.54
C LEU A 161 15.74 -2.99 -7.56
N TYR A 162 14.73 -2.14 -7.33
CA TYR A 162 14.44 -1.03 -8.24
C TYR A 162 15.51 0.06 -8.22
N LEU A 163 16.09 0.38 -7.06
CA LEU A 163 17.21 1.33 -6.95
C LEU A 163 18.46 0.84 -7.68
N GLU A 164 18.78 -0.45 -7.59
CA GLU A 164 19.87 -1.08 -8.34
C GLU A 164 19.64 -0.97 -9.85
N ARG A 165 18.42 -1.26 -10.33
CA ARG A 165 18.05 -1.06 -11.74
C ARG A 165 18.12 0.41 -12.16
N LEU A 166 17.68 1.34 -11.32
CA LEU A 166 17.72 2.78 -11.59
C LEU A 166 19.18 3.26 -11.78
N ARG A 167 20.07 2.88 -10.86
CA ARG A 167 21.50 3.21 -10.92
C ARG A 167 22.18 2.61 -12.15
N ALA A 168 21.86 1.36 -12.50
CA ALA A 168 22.38 0.71 -13.70
C ALA A 168 22.00 1.45 -14.99
N GLN A 169 20.94 2.26 -14.97
CA GLN A 169 20.52 3.10 -16.10
C GLN A 169 21.00 4.56 -15.99
N GLY A 170 21.86 4.90 -15.03
CA GLY A 170 22.33 6.25 -14.79
C GLY A 170 21.22 7.19 -14.28
N GLY A 171 20.27 6.65 -13.53
CA GLY A 171 19.30 7.44 -12.76
C GLY A 171 19.75 7.63 -11.31
N ASP A 172 19.22 8.67 -10.69
CA ASP A 172 19.48 9.01 -9.29
C ASP A 172 18.15 9.27 -8.58
N PHE A 173 17.91 8.50 -7.52
CA PHE A 173 16.66 8.55 -6.77
C PHE A 173 16.53 9.83 -5.95
N GLU A 174 17.63 10.35 -5.40
CA GLU A 174 17.58 11.46 -4.45
C GLU A 174 17.37 12.81 -5.14
N THR A 175 17.64 12.92 -6.44
CA THR A 175 17.43 14.15 -7.23
C THR A 175 16.08 14.21 -7.94
N ASP A 176 15.33 13.11 -7.97
CA ASP A 176 14.00 13.03 -8.57
C ASP A 176 12.91 13.63 -7.66
N ASP A 177 11.89 14.24 -8.27
CA ASP A 177 10.71 14.69 -7.55
C ASP A 177 9.83 13.48 -7.15
N HIS A 178 9.64 13.34 -5.84
CA HIS A 178 8.76 12.55 -4.96
C HIS A 178 7.24 12.83 -5.01
N SER A 179 6.36 11.89 -4.66
CA SER A 179 4.94 12.14 -4.37
C SER A 179 4.62 11.43 -3.08
N ASP A 180 4.05 12.19 -2.18
CA ASP A 180 3.46 11.85 -0.89
C ASP A 180 2.10 11.14 -1.00
N TYR A 181 1.70 10.59 -2.16
CA TYR A 181 0.34 10.08 -2.36
C TYR A 181 -0.11 9.05 -1.32
N PHE A 182 0.73 8.07 -0.98
CA PHE A 182 0.37 7.05 0.03
C PHE A 182 0.31 7.65 1.43
N TRP A 183 1.30 8.48 1.79
CA TRP A 183 1.32 9.19 3.08
C TRP A 183 0.13 10.14 3.28
N ARG A 184 -0.41 10.73 2.21
CA ARG A 184 -1.68 11.50 2.29
C ARG A 184 -2.90 10.64 2.68
N GLN A 185 -2.82 9.32 2.57
CA GLN A 185 -3.88 8.42 3.01
C GLN A 185 -3.77 8.11 4.51
N ALA A 186 -2.58 8.27 5.12
CA ALA A 186 -2.33 7.90 6.51
C ALA A 186 -3.29 8.60 7.50
N PRO A 187 -3.60 9.91 7.39
CA PRO A 187 -4.58 10.54 8.27
C PRO A 187 -5.98 9.92 8.18
N ALA A 188 -6.46 9.61 6.97
CA ALA A 188 -7.77 8.99 6.76
C ALA A 188 -7.82 7.54 7.29
N ILE A 189 -6.71 6.80 7.15
CA ILE A 189 -6.55 5.46 7.73
C ILE A 189 -6.57 5.56 9.26
N ALA A 190 -5.80 6.48 9.84
CA ALA A 190 -5.64 6.64 11.28
C ALA A 190 -6.92 7.07 12.00
N ALA A 191 -7.73 7.90 11.34
CA ALA A 191 -9.01 8.39 11.86
C ALA A 191 -10.19 7.44 11.56
N SER A 192 -9.97 6.36 10.81
CA SER A 192 -11.04 5.44 10.42
C SER A 192 -11.58 4.67 11.62
N PRO A 193 -12.92 4.58 11.79
CA PRO A 193 -13.52 3.77 12.85
C PRO A 193 -13.32 2.25 12.62
N ALA A 194 -12.82 1.84 11.46
CA ALA A 194 -12.41 0.46 11.20
C ALA A 194 -11.03 0.11 11.79
N GLY A 195 -10.31 1.10 12.35
CA GLY A 195 -9.03 0.93 13.02
C GLY A 195 -8.01 0.19 12.12
N PRO A 196 -7.33 -0.87 12.60
CA PRO A 196 -6.32 -1.59 11.82
C PRO A 196 -6.87 -2.24 10.55
N ARG A 197 -8.18 -2.50 10.44
CA ARG A 197 -8.79 -3.00 9.20
C ARG A 197 -8.74 -1.96 8.08
N ALA A 198 -8.76 -0.67 8.41
CA ALA A 198 -8.60 0.39 7.42
C ALA A 198 -7.22 0.31 6.75
N PHE A 199 -6.18 -0.01 7.51
CA PHE A 199 -4.83 -0.21 6.95
C PHE A 199 -4.75 -1.46 6.08
N LEU A 200 -5.32 -2.60 6.52
CA LEU A 200 -5.39 -3.81 5.69
C LEU A 200 -6.15 -3.59 4.39
N ALA A 201 -7.26 -2.84 4.44
CA ALA A 201 -8.07 -2.50 3.28
C ALA A 201 -7.36 -1.53 2.33
N ALA A 202 -6.69 -0.51 2.88
CA ALA A 202 -5.96 0.49 2.11
C ALA A 202 -4.69 -0.07 1.47
N MET A 203 -3.75 -0.57 2.29
CA MET A 203 -2.46 -1.07 1.80
C MET A 203 -2.64 -2.41 1.09
N GLY A 204 -3.04 -3.47 1.78
CA GLY A 204 -3.02 -4.82 1.22
C GLY A 204 -4.12 -5.10 0.19
N LEU A 205 -5.35 -4.65 0.45
CA LEU A 205 -6.50 -4.98 -0.43
C LEU A 205 -6.80 -3.91 -1.48
N THR A 206 -6.16 -2.75 -1.45
CA THR A 206 -6.29 -1.74 -2.51
C THR A 206 -4.97 -1.51 -3.23
N LEU A 207 -3.94 -1.06 -2.53
CA LEU A 207 -2.68 -0.68 -3.17
C LEU A 207 -1.89 -1.91 -3.67
N GLU A 208 -1.64 -2.91 -2.81
CA GLU A 208 -0.93 -4.14 -3.22
C GLU A 208 -1.74 -4.97 -4.21
N GLN A 209 -3.07 -5.05 -4.00
CA GLN A 209 -3.93 -5.73 -4.96
C GLN A 209 -3.87 -5.08 -6.36
N ALA A 210 -3.81 -3.75 -6.44
CA ALA A 210 -3.61 -3.08 -7.73
C ALA A 210 -2.20 -3.33 -8.27
N ASN A 211 -1.19 -3.43 -7.40
CA ASN A 211 0.19 -3.67 -7.77
C ASN A 211 0.38 -5.02 -8.49
N LEU A 212 -0.42 -6.05 -8.17
CA LEU A 212 -0.46 -7.32 -8.92
C LEU A 212 -0.70 -7.11 -10.43
N ASP A 213 -1.48 -6.10 -10.80
CA ASP A 213 -1.75 -5.79 -12.21
C ASP A 213 -0.66 -4.92 -12.83
N PHE A 214 -0.18 -3.93 -12.07
CA PHE A 214 0.83 -2.97 -12.53
C PHE A 214 2.19 -3.62 -12.75
N THR A 215 2.63 -4.47 -11.82
CA THR A 215 3.90 -5.22 -11.94
C THR A 215 3.96 -6.00 -13.25
N LEU A 216 2.89 -6.72 -13.63
CA LEU A 216 2.85 -7.46 -14.89
C LEU A 216 2.73 -6.55 -16.12
N THR A 217 1.97 -5.46 -16.02
CA THR A 217 1.85 -4.46 -17.10
C THR A 217 3.22 -3.85 -17.43
N TYR A 218 4.01 -3.53 -16.41
CA TYR A 218 5.32 -2.93 -16.58
C TYR A 218 6.41 -3.96 -16.87
N ARG A 219 6.33 -5.19 -16.34
CA ARG A 219 7.15 -6.33 -16.76
C ARG A 219 7.15 -6.47 -18.28
N ASP A 220 5.95 -6.54 -18.87
CA ASP A 220 5.80 -6.71 -20.32
C ASP A 220 6.30 -5.47 -21.08
N GLY A 221 6.06 -4.27 -20.54
CA GLY A 221 6.57 -3.02 -21.10
C GLY A 221 8.10 -2.94 -21.13
N PHE A 222 8.78 -3.31 -20.04
CA PHE A 222 10.24 -3.33 -19.97
C PHE A 222 10.83 -4.40 -20.89
N ALA A 223 10.23 -5.59 -20.94
CA ALA A 223 10.64 -6.65 -21.86
C ALA A 223 10.52 -6.20 -23.33
N ALA A 224 9.40 -5.57 -23.70
CA ALA A 224 9.19 -5.02 -25.04
C ALA A 224 10.18 -3.88 -25.39
N ALA A 225 10.68 -3.15 -24.38
CA ALA A 225 11.71 -2.14 -24.54
C ALA A 225 13.15 -2.70 -24.52
N GLY A 226 13.32 -4.03 -24.51
CA GLY A 226 14.63 -4.69 -24.48
C GLY A 226 15.33 -4.69 -23.12
N ASP A 227 14.62 -4.39 -22.03
CA ASP A 227 15.15 -4.38 -20.66
C ASP A 227 14.67 -5.62 -19.89
N ALA A 228 15.21 -6.78 -20.26
CA ALA A 228 14.84 -8.07 -19.68
C ALA A 228 15.17 -8.16 -18.18
N GLU A 229 16.25 -7.51 -17.73
CA GLU A 229 16.64 -7.49 -16.31
C GLU A 229 15.60 -6.76 -15.45
N THR A 230 15.12 -5.60 -15.87
CA THR A 230 14.05 -4.90 -15.14
C THR A 230 12.73 -5.67 -15.20
N ALA A 231 12.43 -6.32 -16.33
CA ALA A 231 11.26 -7.18 -16.43
C ALA A 231 11.30 -8.34 -15.42
N GLN A 232 12.46 -8.98 -15.24
CA GLN A 232 12.65 -10.03 -14.22
C GLN A 232 12.45 -9.49 -12.80
N VAL A 233 12.91 -8.27 -12.50
CA VAL A 233 12.64 -7.62 -11.22
C VAL A 233 11.14 -7.42 -11.02
N CYS A 234 10.42 -6.89 -12.01
CA CYS A 234 8.96 -6.73 -11.91
C CYS A 234 8.23 -8.07 -11.72
N GLN A 235 8.68 -9.14 -12.38
CA GLN A 235 8.12 -10.48 -12.19
C GLN A 235 8.35 -11.00 -10.77
N ARG A 236 9.56 -10.80 -10.24
CA ARG A 236 9.88 -11.21 -8.88
C ARG A 236 9.03 -10.50 -7.85
N VAL A 237 8.90 -9.17 -7.97
CA VAL A 237 8.03 -8.37 -7.07
C VAL A 237 6.59 -8.88 -7.16
N HIS A 238 6.04 -9.07 -8.36
CA HIS A 238 4.70 -9.64 -8.54
C HIS A 238 4.50 -10.95 -7.76
N ASP A 239 5.45 -11.88 -7.85
CA ASP A 239 5.31 -13.19 -7.23
C ASP A 239 5.40 -13.13 -5.70
N GLU A 240 6.21 -12.20 -5.17
CA GLU A 240 6.37 -11.93 -3.73
C GLU A 240 5.11 -11.20 -3.16
N GLU A 241 4.50 -10.27 -3.93
CA GLU A 241 3.31 -9.48 -3.53
C GLU A 241 2.04 -10.30 -3.24
N ILE A 242 1.91 -11.48 -3.85
CA ILE A 242 0.73 -12.34 -3.63
C ILE A 242 0.58 -12.70 -2.14
N ALA A 243 1.70 -12.86 -1.42
CA ALA A 243 1.68 -13.17 0.01
C ALA A 243 1.20 -11.98 0.86
N HIS A 244 1.45 -10.75 0.43
CA HIS A 244 1.03 -9.54 1.14
C HIS A 244 -0.47 -9.33 1.02
N VAL A 245 -1.02 -9.51 -0.19
CA VAL A 245 -2.47 -9.52 -0.42
C VAL A 245 -3.13 -10.66 0.37
N ALA A 246 -2.50 -11.84 0.42
CA ALA A 246 -3.00 -12.99 1.19
C ALA A 246 -3.05 -12.71 2.70
N LEU A 247 -2.02 -12.05 3.24
CA LEU A 247 -1.99 -11.61 4.63
C LEU A 247 -3.19 -10.70 4.93
N ALA A 248 -3.43 -9.70 4.08
CA ALA A 248 -4.55 -8.79 4.28
C ALA A 248 -5.92 -9.48 4.14
N ALA A 249 -6.09 -10.35 3.15
CA ALA A 249 -7.30 -11.14 2.94
C ALA A 249 -7.61 -12.06 4.13
N HIS A 250 -6.57 -12.63 4.74
CA HIS A 250 -6.70 -13.49 5.91
C HIS A 250 -7.18 -12.71 7.14
N TRP A 251 -6.59 -11.55 7.40
CA TRP A 251 -6.82 -10.78 8.62
C TRP A 251 -8.03 -9.86 8.58
N ILE A 252 -8.45 -9.37 7.40
CA ILE A 252 -9.59 -8.46 7.29
C ILE A 252 -10.89 -9.07 7.85
N ARG A 253 -11.03 -10.41 7.77
CA ARG A 253 -12.18 -11.15 8.32
C ARG A 253 -12.04 -11.52 9.80
N ARG A 254 -10.82 -11.47 10.34
CA ARG A 254 -10.47 -11.96 11.69
C ARG A 254 -10.30 -10.86 12.72
N LEU A 255 -10.00 -9.65 12.27
CA LEU A 255 -10.02 -8.49 13.14
C LEU A 255 -11.47 -8.06 13.33
N GLU A 256 -11.91 -8.07 14.58
CA GLU A 256 -13.15 -7.41 14.97
C GLU A 256 -12.96 -5.89 14.88
N PRO A 257 -13.97 -5.13 14.44
CA PRO A 257 -13.96 -3.68 14.57
C PRO A 257 -13.84 -3.28 16.04
N GLU A 258 -13.09 -2.23 16.33
CA GLU A 258 -12.97 -1.70 17.70
C GLU A 258 -14.36 -1.42 18.30
N GLY A 259 -14.60 -1.90 19.52
CA GLY A 259 -15.84 -1.67 20.25
C GLY A 259 -17.07 -2.48 19.79
N LYS A 260 -16.92 -3.47 18.90
CA LYS A 260 -18.03 -4.36 18.50
C LYS A 260 -17.79 -5.79 18.95
N SER A 261 -18.51 -6.21 19.99
CA SER A 261 -18.58 -7.59 20.47
C SER A 261 -19.96 -8.17 20.14
N SER A 262 -20.25 -8.39 18.86
CA SER A 262 -21.50 -9.04 18.47
C SER A 262 -21.23 -10.15 17.44
N PRO A 263 -21.89 -11.31 17.56
CA PRO A 263 -21.79 -12.38 16.57
C PRO A 263 -22.50 -11.90 15.30
N ARG A 264 -21.76 -11.21 14.42
CA ARG A 264 -22.22 -11.01 13.06
C ARG A 264 -22.25 -12.39 12.39
N ARG A 265 -23.25 -12.63 11.54
CA ARG A 265 -23.14 -13.62 10.47
C ARG A 265 -21.74 -13.49 9.86
N GLU A 266 -21.03 -14.60 9.64
CA GLU A 266 -19.67 -14.58 9.08
C GLU A 266 -19.61 -13.61 7.90
N SER A 267 -18.99 -12.44 8.13
CA SER A 267 -18.92 -11.39 7.13
C SER A 267 -17.96 -11.83 6.03
N THR A 268 -18.38 -11.66 4.79
CA THR A 268 -17.54 -11.96 3.64
C THR A 268 -16.32 -11.04 3.60
N ASP A 269 -15.27 -11.44 2.89
CA ASP A 269 -14.09 -10.59 2.68
C ASP A 269 -14.44 -9.28 1.96
N LEU A 270 -15.37 -9.32 1.00
CA LEU A 270 -15.86 -8.14 0.30
C LEU A 270 -16.59 -7.16 1.24
N GLU A 271 -17.55 -7.63 2.04
CA GLU A 271 -18.23 -6.78 3.03
C GLU A 271 -17.20 -6.17 3.99
N CYS A 272 -16.28 -7.00 4.48
CA CYS A 272 -15.24 -6.56 5.38
C CYS A 272 -14.36 -5.46 4.77
N TYR A 273 -14.01 -5.58 3.48
CA TYR A 273 -13.25 -4.60 2.73
C TYR A 273 -14.04 -3.29 2.53
N LEU A 274 -15.29 -3.38 2.05
CA LEU A 274 -16.12 -2.21 1.76
C LEU A 274 -16.44 -1.39 3.02
N GLU A 275 -16.63 -2.05 4.17
CA GLU A 275 -16.81 -1.37 5.46
C GLU A 275 -15.52 -0.70 5.99
N SER A 276 -14.34 -1.15 5.55
CA SER A 276 -13.07 -0.73 6.13
C SER A 276 -12.27 0.24 5.26
N VAL A 277 -12.42 0.19 3.94
CA VAL A 277 -11.59 0.96 3.00
C VAL A 277 -11.87 2.47 3.13
N PRO A 278 -10.86 3.30 3.46
CA PRO A 278 -11.07 4.73 3.65
C PRO A 278 -11.16 5.48 2.31
N PHE A 279 -12.03 6.48 2.22
CA PHE A 279 -12.03 7.43 1.09
C PHE A 279 -10.71 8.22 1.05
N PRO A 280 -10.14 8.55 -0.13
CA PRO A 280 -10.61 8.31 -1.50
C PRO A 280 -10.17 6.98 -2.13
N LEU A 281 -9.69 6.02 -1.32
CA LEU A 281 -9.45 4.67 -1.80
C LEU A 281 -10.78 3.93 -2.00
N GLY A 282 -10.71 2.74 -2.59
CA GLY A 282 -11.88 1.91 -2.83
C GLY A 282 -11.69 0.95 -4.01
N PRO A 283 -12.72 0.16 -4.34
CA PRO A 283 -12.64 -0.92 -5.31
C PRO A 283 -12.04 -0.52 -6.67
N ALA A 284 -12.36 0.68 -7.16
CA ALA A 284 -11.87 1.17 -8.45
C ALA A 284 -10.36 1.46 -8.46
N ARG A 285 -9.76 1.69 -7.29
CA ARG A 285 -8.31 1.88 -7.12
C ARG A 285 -7.55 0.57 -6.91
N ALA A 286 -8.25 -0.55 -6.67
CA ALA A 286 -7.68 -1.86 -6.37
C ALA A 286 -7.30 -2.69 -7.61
N LYS A 287 -7.17 -2.05 -8.77
CA LYS A 287 -6.84 -2.71 -10.04
C LYS A 287 -6.09 -1.82 -11.03
N GLY A 288 -5.34 -2.47 -11.90
CA GLY A 288 -4.83 -1.92 -13.14
C GLY A 288 -5.77 -2.16 -14.33
N ARG A 289 -5.31 -1.77 -15.53
CA ARG A 289 -6.03 -2.07 -16.78
C ARG A 289 -5.98 -3.54 -17.15
N ARG A 290 -4.80 -4.14 -16.99
CA ARG A 290 -4.66 -5.60 -16.91
C ARG A 290 -5.28 -6.05 -15.59
N PHE A 291 -6.01 -7.15 -15.58
CA PHE A 291 -6.65 -7.65 -14.37
C PHE A 291 -6.27 -9.12 -14.14
N ASP A 292 -5.33 -9.37 -13.23
CA ASP A 292 -4.88 -10.72 -12.90
C ASP A 292 -5.79 -11.39 -11.87
N VAL A 293 -6.68 -12.25 -12.37
CA VAL A 293 -7.59 -13.07 -11.56
C VAL A 293 -6.85 -14.20 -10.85
N SER A 294 -5.79 -14.74 -11.46
CA SER A 294 -5.05 -15.90 -10.93
C SER A 294 -4.30 -15.54 -9.66
N ALA A 295 -3.57 -14.42 -9.68
CA ALA A 295 -2.83 -13.91 -8.51
C ALA A 295 -3.78 -13.63 -7.33
N ARG A 296 -4.95 -13.02 -7.60
CA ARG A 296 -5.98 -12.75 -6.59
C ARG A 296 -6.58 -14.02 -5.97
N ARG A 297 -6.81 -15.06 -6.78
CA ARG A 297 -7.24 -16.39 -6.28
C ARG A 297 -6.16 -17.05 -5.44
N ARG A 298 -4.89 -16.97 -5.86
CA ARG A 298 -3.74 -17.47 -5.08
C ARG A 298 -3.60 -16.73 -3.74
N ALA A 299 -3.94 -15.44 -3.70
CA ALA A 299 -4.01 -14.67 -2.48
C ALA A 299 -5.23 -15.01 -1.59
N GLY A 300 -6.12 -15.89 -2.03
CA GLY A 300 -7.28 -16.32 -1.24
C GLY A 300 -8.46 -15.34 -1.23
N LEU A 301 -8.53 -14.41 -2.19
CA LEU A 301 -9.70 -13.56 -2.38
C LEU A 301 -10.88 -14.37 -2.94
N SER A 302 -12.07 -14.12 -2.40
CA SER A 302 -13.29 -14.79 -2.85
C SER A 302 -13.68 -14.37 -4.28
N ALA A 303 -14.40 -15.24 -4.99
CA ALA A 303 -14.90 -14.91 -6.32
C ALA A 303 -15.80 -13.65 -6.33
N PRO A 304 -16.73 -13.45 -5.38
CA PRO A 304 -17.48 -12.19 -5.26
C PRO A 304 -16.59 -10.95 -5.10
N PHE A 305 -15.53 -11.03 -4.27
CA PHE A 305 -14.62 -9.90 -4.09
C PHE A 305 -13.87 -9.59 -5.40
N ILE A 306 -13.28 -10.59 -6.04
CA ILE A 306 -12.58 -10.41 -7.31
C ILE A 306 -13.50 -9.78 -8.36
N GLU A 307 -14.76 -10.22 -8.43
CA GLU A 307 -15.74 -9.66 -9.36
C GLU A 307 -16.08 -8.20 -9.05
N ALA A 308 -16.29 -7.87 -7.78
CA ALA A 308 -16.59 -6.51 -7.36
C ALA A 308 -15.45 -5.55 -7.74
N ILE A 309 -14.18 -5.93 -7.52
CA ILE A 309 -13.04 -5.14 -7.97
C ILE A 309 -13.03 -5.02 -9.50
N ARG A 310 -13.22 -6.11 -10.23
CA ARG A 310 -13.23 -6.13 -11.70
C ARG A 310 -14.25 -5.18 -12.30
N GLN A 311 -15.44 -5.09 -11.70
CA GLN A 311 -16.54 -4.24 -12.18
C GLN A 311 -16.48 -2.80 -11.68
N ALA A 312 -15.76 -2.53 -10.61
CA ALA A 312 -15.69 -1.20 -10.00
C ALA A 312 -15.28 -0.11 -10.99
N ARG A 313 -15.93 1.05 -10.91
CA ARG A 313 -15.63 2.23 -11.73
C ARG A 313 -15.33 3.42 -10.84
N SER A 314 -14.36 4.24 -11.21
CA SER A 314 -14.10 5.50 -10.53
C SER A 314 -15.25 6.49 -10.75
N SER A 315 -15.40 7.47 -9.86
CA SER A 315 -16.42 8.52 -9.98
C SER A 315 -16.31 9.31 -11.29
N GLN A 316 -15.11 9.39 -11.88
CA GLN A 316 -14.88 10.00 -13.20
C GLN A 316 -15.41 9.12 -14.34
N GLU A 317 -15.27 7.80 -14.25
CA GLU A 317 -15.78 6.83 -15.26
C GLU A 317 -17.29 6.61 -15.16
N GLN A 318 -17.91 6.95 -14.03
CA GLN A 318 -19.35 6.91 -13.83
C GLN A 318 -20.07 8.15 -14.38
N ARG A 319 -19.35 9.24 -14.69
CA ARG A 319 -19.96 10.41 -15.32
C ARG A 319 -20.43 10.05 -16.74
N PRO A 320 -21.70 10.32 -17.11
CA PRO A 320 -22.15 10.10 -18.47
C PRO A 320 -21.25 10.87 -19.43
N ARG A 321 -20.87 10.24 -20.55
CA ARG A 321 -20.13 10.93 -21.61
C ARG A 321 -21.00 12.11 -22.05
N ARG A 322 -20.47 13.34 -21.96
CA ARG A 322 -21.12 14.51 -22.56
C ARG A 322 -21.28 14.20 -24.05
N ASP A 323 -22.52 14.22 -24.51
CA ASP A 323 -22.84 14.05 -25.92
C ASP A 323 -22.27 15.26 -26.68
N PRO A 324 -21.37 15.09 -27.66
CA PRO A 324 -20.81 16.21 -28.41
C PRO A 324 -21.86 16.97 -29.23
N SER A 325 -23.08 16.43 -29.41
CA SER A 325 -24.24 17.13 -30.00
C SER A 325 -25.03 18.02 -29.04
N SER A 326 -24.74 17.99 -27.73
CA SER A 326 -25.45 18.80 -26.74
C SER A 326 -24.85 20.20 -26.63
N THR A 327 -25.11 21.07 -27.60
CA THR A 327 -24.96 22.53 -27.43
C THR A 327 -26.12 23.04 -26.58
N SER A 328 -26.00 22.97 -25.26
CA SER A 328 -26.81 23.84 -24.41
C SER A 328 -26.27 25.27 -24.58
N PRO A 329 -27.12 26.26 -24.89
CA PRO A 329 -26.67 27.64 -24.97
C PRO A 329 -26.15 28.10 -23.60
N PRO A 330 -25.21 29.05 -23.56
CA PRO A 330 -24.72 29.58 -22.29
C PRO A 330 -25.90 30.14 -21.50
N ILE A 331 -26.02 29.70 -20.24
CA ILE A 331 -26.91 30.31 -19.26
C ILE A 331 -26.53 31.78 -19.20
N GLY A 332 -27.44 32.64 -19.66
CA GLY A 332 -27.27 34.09 -19.62
C GLY A 332 -26.95 34.53 -18.20
N VAL A 333 -25.90 35.33 -18.07
CA VAL A 333 -25.64 36.12 -16.87
C VAL A 333 -26.89 36.97 -16.64
N PRO A 334 -27.55 36.91 -15.45
CA PRO A 334 -28.68 37.77 -15.19
C PRO A 334 -28.21 39.23 -15.16
N ASP A 335 -28.95 40.10 -15.87
CA ASP A 335 -28.72 41.54 -15.90
C ASP A 335 -28.66 42.13 -14.48
N PRO A 336 -27.77 43.11 -14.21
CA PRO A 336 -27.75 43.80 -12.94
C PRO A 336 -29.01 44.66 -12.80
N LEU A 337 -29.70 44.51 -11.67
CA LEU A 337 -30.87 45.30 -11.29
C LEU A 337 -30.59 46.81 -11.36
N PRO A 338 -31.53 47.64 -11.85
CA PRO A 338 -31.33 49.09 -11.93
C PRO A 338 -31.27 49.71 -10.53
N GLY A 339 -30.18 50.42 -10.27
CA GLY A 339 -29.88 51.09 -9.00
C GLY A 339 -30.94 52.11 -8.62
N ARG A 340 -31.36 52.05 -7.35
CA ARG A 340 -32.18 53.10 -6.72
C ARG A 340 -31.31 54.33 -6.51
N GLY A 341 -31.73 55.45 -7.09
CA GLY A 341 -31.10 56.75 -6.89
C GLY A 341 -31.21 57.24 -5.45
N HIS A 342 -30.16 57.91 -5.00
CA HIS A 342 -30.24 58.85 -3.89
C HIS A 342 -29.70 60.23 -4.32
N PRO A 343 -30.36 61.31 -3.89
CA PRO A 343 -30.21 62.62 -4.48
C PRO A 343 -29.01 63.39 -3.91
N THR A 344 -28.46 64.24 -4.77
CA THR A 344 -27.41 65.23 -4.52
C THR A 344 -27.81 66.30 -3.50
N ARG A 345 -26.88 66.67 -2.60
CA ARG A 345 -26.63 68.05 -2.15
C ARG A 345 -25.36 68.10 -1.27
N THR A 346 -24.27 68.65 -1.81
CA THR A 346 -23.70 70.02 -1.61
C THR A 346 -22.70 70.10 -0.45
N ASP A 347 -21.43 70.33 -0.84
CA ASP A 347 -20.28 70.81 -0.04
C ASP A 347 -20.54 72.25 0.49
N PRO A 348 -19.74 72.82 1.42
CA PRO A 348 -18.27 72.92 1.41
C PRO A 348 -17.53 71.99 2.38
#